data_AF-A0A7C3L0Q8-F1
#
_entry.id   AF-A0A7C3L0Q8-F1
#
_cell.length_a   1.000
_cell.length_b   1.000
_cell.length_c   1.000
_cell.angle_alpha   90.00
_cell.angle_beta   90.00
_cell.angle_gamma   90.00
#
_symmetry.space_group_name_H-M   'P 1'
#
loop_
_entity.id
_entity.type
_entity.pdbx_description
1 polymer ?
#
loop_
_entity_poly.entity_id
_entity_poly.type
_entity_poly.pdbx_seq_one_letter_code
_entity_poly.pdbx_strand_id
1 'polypeptide(L)'
;MLKFACVSAVALVAFAAQADIIRLDTSAFSAGVGGEFTATPLSGNVGLTGLAGDLSGGSFQTFCMEYDEHFRPGNIFTVVLNTGAVGGDVPSGFDPLDPRTAYLYTLFRTGTLGIYNYGGSREDTARDLQRAIWFIEDENGGANNAFVALANAAVAPGGDWYGRGIGNVRVMNLYNENGTRAQDQLTLIPAPGALALLGLAGLGAARRRR
;
A
#
# COMPACT_ATOMS: atom_id res chain seq x y z
N MET A 1 -38.79 50.32 9.67
CA MET A 1 -38.64 48.89 9.31
C MET A 1 -37.16 48.52 9.43
N LEU A 2 -36.76 47.90 10.54
CA LEU A 2 -35.37 47.58 10.86
C LEU A 2 -35.10 46.14 10.35
N LYS A 3 -34.26 45.98 9.31
CA LYS A 3 -33.90 44.67 8.77
C LYS A 3 -32.76 44.08 9.62
N PHE A 4 -33.05 43.03 10.39
CA PHE A 4 -32.04 42.20 11.03
C PHE A 4 -31.32 41.37 9.95
N ALA A 5 -30.03 41.66 9.74
CA ALA A 5 -29.15 40.79 8.96
C ALA A 5 -28.72 39.62 9.83
N CYS A 6 -29.24 38.42 9.54
CA CYS A 6 -28.81 37.18 10.17
C CYS A 6 -27.48 36.75 9.56
N VAL A 7 -26.38 36.95 10.28
CA VAL A 7 -25.06 36.44 9.90
C VAL A 7 -25.02 34.96 10.27
N SER A 8 -25.12 34.08 9.27
CA SER A 8 -24.90 32.64 9.46
C SER A 8 -23.41 32.39 9.68
N ALA A 9 -23.04 32.05 10.91
CA ALA A 9 -21.70 31.57 11.23
C ALA A 9 -21.48 30.19 10.61
N VAL A 10 -20.60 30.10 9.61
CA VAL A 10 -20.09 28.82 9.12
C VAL A 10 -19.06 28.33 10.14
N ALA A 11 -19.45 27.35 10.95
CA ALA A 11 -18.52 26.66 11.84
C ALA A 11 -17.54 25.83 10.98
N LEU A 12 -16.31 26.32 10.84
CA LEU A 12 -15.18 25.53 10.34
C LEU A 12 -14.86 24.46 11.39
N VAL A 13 -15.34 23.24 11.16
CA VAL A 13 -14.93 22.10 11.96
C VAL A 13 -13.51 21.75 11.54
N ALA A 14 -12.53 22.12 12.36
CA ALA A 14 -11.15 21.67 12.20
C ALA A 14 -11.13 20.16 12.49
N PHE A 15 -11.06 19.34 11.46
CA PHE A 15 -10.73 17.93 11.62
C PHE A 15 -9.28 17.85 12.07
N ALA A 16 -9.03 17.31 13.27
CA ALA A 16 -7.68 16.95 13.67
C ALA A 16 -7.15 15.93 12.64
N ALA A 17 -6.02 16.23 12.01
CA ALA A 17 -5.32 15.26 11.18
C ALA A 17 -4.82 14.15 12.10
N GLN A 18 -5.51 13.01 12.10
CA GLN A 18 -5.05 11.82 12.81
C GLN A 18 -3.90 11.21 12.00
N ALA A 19 -2.81 10.83 12.68
CA ALA A 19 -1.74 10.08 12.03
C ALA A 19 -2.27 8.72 11.55
N ASP A 20 -1.84 8.34 10.36
CA ASP A 20 -2.01 7.00 9.82
C ASP A 20 -1.06 6.06 10.56
N ILE A 21 -1.59 4.97 11.15
CA ILE A 21 -0.82 4.07 12.02
C ILE A 21 -1.13 2.62 11.66
N ILE A 22 -0.10 1.79 11.60
CA ILE A 22 -0.22 0.34 11.47
C ILE A 22 0.56 -0.39 12.56
N ARG A 23 0.17 -1.64 12.83
CA ARG A 23 1.07 -2.66 13.36
C ARG A 23 1.52 -3.56 12.22
N LEU A 24 2.81 -3.87 12.14
CA LEU A 24 3.37 -4.76 11.13
C LEU A 24 3.86 -6.05 11.79
N ASP A 25 3.35 -7.19 11.36
CA ASP A 25 3.63 -8.51 11.92
C ASP A 25 4.19 -9.46 10.84
N THR A 26 4.86 -10.53 11.25
CA THR A 26 5.08 -11.67 10.36
C THR A 26 3.77 -12.42 10.09
N SER A 27 3.78 -13.25 9.06
CA SER A 27 2.71 -14.19 8.76
C SER A 27 3.26 -15.61 8.75
N ALA A 28 2.37 -16.61 8.62
CA ALA A 28 2.78 -17.99 8.37
C ALA A 28 3.50 -18.18 7.01
N PHE A 29 3.59 -17.13 6.19
CA PHE A 29 4.20 -17.11 4.86
C PHE A 29 5.34 -16.08 4.76
N SER A 30 5.83 -15.57 5.90
CA SER A 30 7.10 -14.84 5.96
C SER A 30 8.25 -15.83 5.83
N ALA A 31 9.19 -15.56 4.93
CA ALA A 31 10.30 -16.45 4.58
C ALA A 31 11.66 -15.74 4.77
N GLY A 32 12.31 -16.00 5.90
CA GLY A 32 13.63 -15.41 6.23
C GLY A 32 13.57 -13.88 6.33
N VAL A 33 14.38 -13.20 5.53
CA VAL A 33 14.44 -11.72 5.46
C VAL A 33 13.34 -11.10 4.60
N GLY A 34 12.40 -11.90 4.10
CA GLY A 34 11.38 -11.45 3.15
C GLY A 34 10.09 -12.27 3.18
N GLY A 35 9.29 -12.15 2.13
CA GLY A 35 8.02 -12.85 2.01
C GLY A 35 6.84 -11.97 2.44
N GLU A 36 5.74 -12.62 2.81
CA GLU A 36 4.49 -11.92 3.05
C GLU A 36 4.37 -11.47 4.51
N PHE A 37 4.12 -10.19 4.73
CA PHE A 37 3.91 -9.59 6.05
C PHE A 37 2.47 -9.11 6.24
N THR A 38 2.03 -9.02 7.50
CA THR A 38 0.67 -8.62 7.84
C THR A 38 0.65 -7.19 8.38
N ALA A 39 0.05 -6.28 7.64
CA ALA A 39 -0.20 -4.92 8.08
C ALA A 39 -1.62 -4.80 8.66
N THR A 40 -1.71 -4.39 9.92
CA THR A 40 -2.99 -4.14 10.61
C THR A 40 -3.17 -2.63 10.82
N PRO A 41 -4.08 -1.98 10.10
CA PRO A 41 -4.44 -0.58 10.36
C PRO A 41 -4.94 -0.40 11.80
N LEU A 42 -4.33 0.52 12.54
CA LEU A 42 -4.77 0.94 13.88
C LEU A 42 -5.47 2.30 13.84
N SER A 43 -5.07 3.15 12.90
CA SER A 43 -5.77 4.40 12.58
C SER A 43 -5.51 4.84 11.14
N GLY A 44 -6.39 5.71 10.64
CA GLY A 44 -6.23 6.32 9.34
C GLY A 44 -6.62 5.41 8.16
N ASN A 45 -6.31 5.85 6.95
CA ASN A 45 -6.66 5.15 5.71
C ASN A 45 -5.39 4.66 4.99
N VAL A 46 -4.61 3.82 5.67
CA VAL A 46 -3.33 3.29 5.19
C VAL A 46 -3.44 2.26 4.06
N GLY A 47 -4.62 1.66 3.87
CA GLY A 47 -4.83 0.67 2.83
C GLY A 47 -6.20 -0.01 2.91
N LEU A 48 -6.64 -0.58 1.79
CA LEU A 48 -7.77 -1.50 1.75
C LEU A 48 -7.43 -2.76 2.55
N THR A 49 -8.37 -3.28 3.35
CA THR A 49 -8.23 -4.55 4.09
C THR A 49 -9.15 -5.63 3.52
N GLY A 50 -8.84 -6.89 3.78
CA GLY A 50 -9.74 -8.01 3.49
C GLY A 50 -9.99 -8.28 2.01
N LEU A 51 -9.08 -7.90 1.13
CA LEU A 51 -9.11 -8.32 -0.27
C LEU A 51 -8.81 -9.82 -0.37
N ALA A 52 -9.08 -10.43 -1.53
CA ALA A 52 -8.97 -11.89 -1.68
C ALA A 52 -7.56 -12.44 -1.46
N GLY A 53 -6.51 -11.62 -1.65
CA GLY A 53 -5.14 -11.99 -1.30
C GLY A 53 -4.82 -11.87 0.19
N ASP A 54 -5.68 -11.25 1.00
CA ASP A 54 -5.42 -10.98 2.42
C ASP A 54 -5.79 -12.17 3.31
N LEU A 55 -5.11 -12.33 4.44
CA LEU A 55 -5.35 -13.43 5.39
C LEU A 55 -6.52 -13.17 6.36
N SER A 56 -6.94 -11.92 6.51
CA SER A 56 -8.03 -11.55 7.39
C SER A 56 -8.78 -10.32 6.87
N GLY A 57 -10.04 -10.15 7.28
CA GLY A 57 -10.85 -9.00 6.87
C GLY A 57 -10.37 -7.65 7.45
N GLY A 58 -9.64 -7.68 8.57
CA GLY A 58 -9.19 -6.48 9.29
C GLY A 58 -7.73 -6.08 9.05
N SER A 59 -7.02 -6.82 8.21
CA SER A 59 -5.63 -6.58 7.87
C SER A 59 -5.42 -6.70 6.36
N PHE A 60 -4.20 -6.42 5.91
CA PHE A 60 -3.80 -6.75 4.57
C PHE A 60 -2.36 -7.25 4.49
N GLN A 61 -2.07 -7.94 3.41
CA GLN A 61 -0.77 -8.52 3.17
C GLN A 61 0.12 -7.57 2.37
N THR A 62 1.38 -7.50 2.75
CA THR A 62 2.35 -6.57 2.19
C THR A 62 3.72 -7.22 2.03
N PHE A 63 4.60 -6.52 1.33
CA PHE A 63 5.96 -6.92 1.02
C PHE A 63 6.88 -5.72 1.22
N CYS A 64 8.10 -6.04 1.62
CA CYS A 64 9.19 -5.08 1.75
C CYS A 64 9.52 -4.45 0.40
N MET A 65 9.80 -3.15 0.40
CA MET A 65 10.30 -2.44 -0.78
C MET A 65 11.82 -2.55 -0.90
N GLU A 66 12.53 -2.35 0.21
CA GLU A 66 14.00 -2.32 0.25
C GLU A 66 14.56 -3.61 0.85
N TYR A 67 15.79 -4.00 0.53
CA TYR A 67 16.42 -5.20 1.09
C TYR A 67 17.16 -4.91 2.40
N ASP A 68 17.88 -3.78 2.45
CA ASP A 68 18.78 -3.45 3.55
C ASP A 68 18.09 -2.67 4.70
N GLU A 69 16.85 -2.22 4.51
CA GLU A 69 16.03 -1.68 5.59
C GLU A 69 15.19 -2.80 6.27
N HIS A 70 14.94 -2.65 7.57
CA HIS A 70 14.33 -3.70 8.37
C HIS A 70 13.30 -3.12 9.34
N PHE A 71 12.27 -3.90 9.66
CA PHE A 71 11.33 -3.60 10.73
C PHE A 71 11.39 -4.68 11.81
N ARG A 72 10.80 -4.37 12.97
CA ARG A 72 10.60 -5.35 14.05
C ARG A 72 9.14 -5.77 14.07
N PRO A 73 8.82 -7.05 13.83
CA PRO A 73 7.45 -7.55 13.92
C PRO A 73 6.80 -7.26 15.28
N GLY A 74 5.52 -6.91 15.27
CA GLY A 74 4.74 -6.53 16.44
C GLY A 74 4.83 -5.05 16.82
N ASN A 75 5.77 -4.30 16.23
CA ASN A 75 5.88 -2.86 16.47
C ASN A 75 4.77 -2.07 15.76
N ILE A 76 4.50 -0.89 16.31
CA ILE A 76 3.59 0.10 15.76
C ILE A 76 4.42 1.15 15.00
N PHE A 77 3.92 1.54 13.83
CA PHE A 77 4.56 2.49 12.94
C PHE A 77 3.58 3.60 12.54
N THR A 78 4.07 4.83 12.51
CA THR A 78 3.38 5.90 11.78
C THR A 78 3.69 5.77 10.29
N VAL A 79 2.69 6.06 9.45
CA VAL A 79 2.75 5.85 8.01
C VAL A 79 2.67 7.19 7.28
N VAL A 80 3.52 7.34 6.26
CA VAL A 80 3.34 8.33 5.20
C VAL A 80 3.17 7.58 3.88
N LEU A 81 2.07 7.85 3.16
CA LEU A 81 1.82 7.23 1.86
C LEU A 81 2.46 8.05 0.75
N ASN A 82 3.35 7.42 -0.03
CA ASN A 82 4.00 8.02 -1.18
C ASN A 82 3.90 7.13 -2.43
N THR A 83 4.44 7.63 -3.54
CA THR A 83 4.54 6.91 -4.82
C THR A 83 5.89 6.22 -5.01
N GLY A 84 6.66 6.06 -3.93
CA GLY A 84 8.02 5.58 -3.95
C GLY A 84 8.60 5.47 -2.54
N ALA A 85 9.74 4.78 -2.41
CA ALA A 85 10.49 4.69 -1.17
C ALA A 85 11.14 6.02 -0.81
N VAL A 86 11.30 6.30 0.49
CA VAL A 86 11.88 7.55 1.00
C VAL A 86 13.07 7.21 1.88
N GLY A 87 14.27 7.46 1.36
CA GLY A 87 15.50 6.98 1.98
C GLY A 87 16.21 6.01 1.04
N GLY A 88 16.92 5.05 1.62
CA GLY A 88 17.66 4.04 0.85
C GLY A 88 18.97 4.50 0.22
N ASP A 89 19.44 3.68 -0.72
CA ASP A 89 20.73 3.84 -1.43
C ASP A 89 20.66 4.82 -2.61
N VAL A 90 19.52 5.51 -2.81
CA VAL A 90 19.33 6.42 -3.94
C VAL A 90 19.76 7.85 -3.60
N PRO A 91 20.65 8.49 -4.39
CA PRO A 91 21.18 9.83 -4.09
C PRO A 91 20.14 10.95 -4.01
N SER A 92 18.99 10.78 -4.65
CA SER A 92 17.86 11.72 -4.60
C SER A 92 17.11 11.69 -3.27
N GLY A 93 17.27 10.62 -2.47
CA GLY A 93 16.48 10.36 -1.26
C GLY A 93 15.03 9.95 -1.53
N PHE A 94 14.66 9.73 -2.79
CA PHE A 94 13.35 9.25 -3.21
C PHE A 94 13.50 8.30 -4.39
N ASP A 95 12.96 7.10 -4.25
CA ASP A 95 12.97 6.06 -5.27
C ASP A 95 11.54 5.75 -5.76
N PRO A 96 11.16 6.19 -6.98
CA PRO A 96 9.81 5.96 -7.50
C PRO A 96 9.49 4.48 -7.69
N LEU A 97 8.33 4.06 -7.18
CA LEU A 97 7.84 2.69 -7.34
C LEU A 97 7.72 2.29 -8.83
N ASP A 98 8.27 1.14 -9.19
CA ASP A 98 8.21 0.64 -10.56
C ASP A 98 6.79 0.13 -10.92
N PRO A 99 6.25 0.47 -12.12
CA PRO A 99 4.98 -0.05 -12.62
C PRO A 99 4.87 -1.59 -12.63
N ARG A 100 5.99 -2.31 -12.78
CA ARG A 100 6.07 -3.77 -12.75
C ARG A 100 5.74 -4.31 -11.35
N THR A 101 6.30 -3.72 -10.30
CA THR A 101 5.97 -4.04 -8.90
C THR A 101 4.52 -3.71 -8.61
N ALA A 102 4.04 -2.55 -9.07
CA ALA A 102 2.65 -2.16 -8.87
C ALA A 102 1.66 -3.14 -9.53
N TYR A 103 1.97 -3.64 -10.72
CA TYR A 103 1.20 -4.68 -11.41
C TYR A 103 1.12 -5.98 -10.60
N LEU A 104 2.28 -6.51 -10.17
CA LEU A 104 2.35 -7.74 -9.39
C LEU A 104 1.59 -7.61 -8.08
N TYR A 105 1.79 -6.52 -7.34
CA TYR A 105 1.15 -6.30 -6.06
C TYR A 105 -0.36 -6.12 -6.18
N THR A 106 -0.83 -5.44 -7.23
CA THR A 106 -2.27 -5.31 -7.51
C THR A 106 -2.91 -6.67 -7.68
N LEU A 107 -2.36 -7.52 -8.56
CA LEU A 107 -2.89 -8.86 -8.80
C LEU A 107 -2.77 -9.76 -7.57
N PHE A 108 -1.67 -9.63 -6.82
CA PHE A 108 -1.48 -10.36 -5.57
C PHE A 108 -2.63 -10.06 -4.60
N ARG A 109 -2.85 -8.78 -4.30
CA ARG A 109 -3.87 -8.33 -3.34
C ARG A 109 -5.28 -8.68 -3.79
N THR A 110 -5.57 -8.67 -5.08
CA THR A 110 -6.90 -9.05 -5.61
C THR A 110 -7.11 -10.56 -5.73
N GLY A 111 -6.12 -11.39 -5.37
CA GLY A 111 -6.26 -12.85 -5.44
C GLY A 111 -6.16 -13.41 -6.86
N THR A 112 -5.62 -12.64 -7.81
CA THR A 112 -5.63 -12.98 -9.25
C THR A 112 -4.24 -13.13 -9.85
N LEU A 113 -3.17 -13.09 -9.04
CA LEU A 113 -1.81 -13.35 -9.51
C LEU A 113 -1.64 -14.85 -9.76
N GLY A 114 -1.85 -15.27 -11.01
CA GLY A 114 -2.04 -16.70 -11.35
C GLY A 114 -0.86 -17.63 -11.04
N ILE A 115 0.36 -17.10 -10.98
CA ILE A 115 1.56 -17.88 -10.62
C ILE A 115 1.86 -17.85 -9.10
N TYR A 116 1.06 -17.10 -8.33
CA TYR A 116 1.12 -17.08 -6.87
C TYR A 116 0.24 -18.18 -6.28
N ASN A 117 0.76 -18.90 -5.30
CA ASN A 117 0.00 -19.94 -4.63
C ASN A 117 -0.69 -19.36 -3.39
N TYR A 118 -1.99 -19.11 -3.50
CA TYR A 118 -2.79 -18.61 -2.37
C TYR A 118 -3.15 -19.70 -1.34
N GLY A 119 -2.81 -20.96 -1.60
CA GLY A 119 -3.09 -22.14 -0.77
C GLY A 119 -1.86 -22.79 -0.16
N GLY A 120 -1.76 -24.13 -0.23
CA GLY A 120 -0.64 -24.87 0.38
C GLY A 120 0.68 -24.63 -0.35
N SER A 121 1.75 -24.29 0.38
CA SER A 121 3.06 -23.81 -0.13
C SER A 121 3.11 -22.34 -0.57
N ARG A 122 2.21 -21.51 -0.03
CA ARG A 122 2.20 -20.04 -0.24
C ARG A 122 3.53 -19.36 0.13
N GLU A 123 4.23 -19.85 1.13
CA GLU A 123 5.53 -19.31 1.58
C GLU A 123 6.59 -19.30 0.46
N ASP A 124 6.63 -20.32 -0.39
CA ASP A 124 7.59 -20.38 -1.49
C ASP A 124 7.32 -19.31 -2.54
N THR A 125 6.06 -19.14 -2.95
CA THR A 125 5.68 -18.08 -3.89
C THR A 125 5.74 -16.70 -3.26
N ALA A 126 5.56 -16.58 -1.94
CA ALA A 126 5.76 -15.33 -1.20
C ALA A 126 7.23 -14.90 -1.23
N ARG A 127 8.15 -15.83 -0.99
CA ARG A 127 9.60 -15.60 -1.10
C ARG A 127 9.99 -15.21 -2.52
N ASP A 128 9.48 -15.93 -3.52
CA ASP A 128 9.81 -15.65 -4.92
C ASP A 128 9.23 -14.31 -5.38
N LEU A 129 8.02 -13.95 -4.94
CA LEU A 129 7.44 -12.62 -5.20
C LEU A 129 8.26 -11.51 -4.52
N GLN A 130 8.66 -11.67 -3.25
CA GLN A 130 9.51 -10.69 -2.58
C GLN A 130 10.83 -10.46 -3.32
N ARG A 131 11.49 -11.53 -3.78
CA ARG A 131 12.72 -11.43 -4.57
C ARG A 131 12.51 -10.80 -5.93
N ALA A 132 11.34 -10.97 -6.53
CA ALA A 132 10.99 -10.31 -7.78
C ALA A 132 10.81 -8.81 -7.57
N ILE A 133 10.17 -8.40 -6.48
CA ILE A 133 10.01 -6.99 -6.09
C ILE A 133 11.40 -6.36 -5.92
N TRP A 134 12.25 -6.95 -5.09
CA TRP A 134 13.63 -6.47 -4.91
C TRP A 134 14.42 -6.43 -6.22
N PHE A 135 14.24 -7.40 -7.13
CA PHE A 135 14.90 -7.33 -8.44
C PHE A 135 14.41 -6.18 -9.30
N ILE A 136 13.10 -5.88 -9.25
CA ILE A 136 12.49 -4.83 -10.06
C ILE A 136 12.88 -3.44 -9.55
N GLU A 137 12.98 -3.29 -8.24
CA GLU A 137 13.41 -2.06 -7.55
C GLU A 137 14.95 -1.96 -7.38
N ASP A 138 15.72 -2.79 -8.11
CA ASP A 138 17.21 -2.77 -8.11
C ASP A 138 17.89 -3.01 -6.74
N GLU A 139 17.28 -3.80 -5.86
CA GLU A 139 17.75 -4.13 -4.52
C GLU A 139 18.66 -5.39 -4.48
N ASN A 140 19.67 -5.39 -3.60
CA ASN A 140 20.71 -6.44 -3.51
C ASN A 140 20.18 -7.87 -3.22
N GLY A 141 18.98 -8.01 -2.67
CA GLY A 141 18.32 -9.30 -2.42
C GLY A 141 17.50 -9.86 -3.58
N GLY A 142 17.46 -9.15 -4.71
CA GLY A 142 16.61 -9.45 -5.86
C GLY A 142 16.97 -10.75 -6.60
N ALA A 143 15.96 -11.39 -7.20
CA ALA A 143 16.16 -12.46 -8.17
C ALA A 143 15.25 -12.30 -9.40
N ASN A 144 15.85 -12.39 -10.59
CA ASN A 144 15.11 -12.44 -11.84
C ASN A 144 14.41 -13.80 -12.00
N ASN A 145 13.10 -13.84 -11.80
CA ASN A 145 12.29 -15.07 -11.81
C ASN A 145 11.00 -14.91 -12.64
N ALA A 146 10.09 -15.89 -12.55
CA ALA A 146 8.86 -15.90 -13.34
C ALA A 146 7.94 -14.69 -13.09
N PHE A 147 7.95 -14.10 -11.89
CA PHE A 147 7.19 -12.89 -11.60
C PHE A 147 7.76 -11.68 -12.34
N VAL A 148 9.09 -11.55 -12.41
CA VAL A 148 9.75 -10.49 -13.19
C VAL A 148 9.41 -10.62 -14.68
N ALA A 149 9.46 -11.84 -15.23
CA ALA A 149 9.09 -12.09 -16.62
C ALA A 149 7.63 -11.73 -16.91
N LEU A 150 6.70 -12.12 -16.01
CA LEU A 150 5.29 -11.77 -16.10
C LEU A 150 5.08 -10.25 -16.08
N ALA A 151 5.74 -9.54 -15.15
CA ALA A 151 5.59 -8.10 -15.02
C ALA A 151 6.17 -7.34 -16.21
N ASN A 152 7.34 -7.76 -16.73
CA ASN A 152 7.92 -7.18 -17.94
C ASN A 152 6.98 -7.30 -19.15
N ALA A 153 6.33 -8.45 -19.33
CA ALA A 153 5.36 -8.64 -20.40
C ALA A 153 4.11 -7.76 -20.22
N ALA A 154 3.65 -7.61 -18.98
CA ALA A 154 2.47 -6.81 -18.68
C ALA A 154 2.66 -5.31 -18.95
N VAL A 155 3.85 -4.76 -18.70
CA VAL A 155 4.15 -3.33 -18.90
C VAL A 155 4.70 -2.98 -20.28
N ALA A 156 5.02 -3.98 -21.12
CA ALA A 156 5.48 -3.76 -22.48
C ALA A 156 4.34 -3.29 -23.41
N PRO A 157 4.64 -2.64 -24.55
CA PRO A 157 3.60 -2.26 -25.53
C PRO A 157 2.69 -3.42 -25.91
N GLY A 158 1.38 -3.23 -25.72
CA GLY A 158 0.37 -4.26 -25.97
C GLY A 158 0.08 -5.19 -24.79
N GLY A 159 0.82 -5.07 -23.68
CA GLY A 159 0.52 -5.74 -22.42
C GLY A 159 -0.62 -5.08 -21.65
N ASP A 160 -1.26 -5.85 -20.76
CA ASP A 160 -2.47 -5.41 -20.05
C ASP A 160 -2.24 -4.24 -19.08
N TRP A 161 -0.99 -4.00 -18.68
CA TRP A 161 -0.58 -2.91 -17.79
C TRP A 161 0.21 -1.79 -18.50
N TYR A 162 0.29 -1.82 -19.84
CA TYR A 162 1.00 -0.80 -20.62
C TYR A 162 0.44 0.61 -20.34
N GLY A 163 1.32 1.54 -19.96
CA GLY A 163 0.96 2.94 -19.71
C GLY A 163 0.09 3.19 -18.47
N ARG A 164 -0.11 2.20 -17.59
CA ARG A 164 -0.93 2.37 -16.36
C ARG A 164 -0.18 2.97 -15.18
N GLY A 165 1.15 3.07 -15.25
CA GLY A 165 1.99 3.51 -14.14
C GLY A 165 1.80 2.63 -12.90
N ILE A 166 1.76 3.24 -11.72
CA ILE A 166 1.61 2.53 -10.43
C ILE A 166 0.15 2.27 -10.04
N GLY A 167 -0.83 2.79 -10.80
CA GLY A 167 -2.25 2.69 -10.46
C GLY A 167 -2.57 3.14 -9.03
N ASN A 168 -3.23 2.25 -8.28
CA ASN A 168 -3.65 2.48 -6.90
C ASN A 168 -2.62 2.01 -5.85
N VAL A 169 -1.48 1.50 -6.28
CA VAL A 169 -0.42 1.05 -5.37
C VAL A 169 0.31 2.26 -4.79
N ARG A 170 0.59 2.22 -3.50
CA ARG A 170 1.40 3.21 -2.79
C ARG A 170 2.46 2.50 -1.97
N VAL A 171 3.51 3.25 -1.65
CA VAL A 171 4.52 2.86 -0.68
C VAL A 171 4.14 3.49 0.65
N MET A 172 4.07 2.67 1.69
CA MET A 172 3.97 3.07 3.07
C MET A 172 5.39 3.31 3.57
N ASN A 173 5.79 4.57 3.69
CA ASN A 173 7.04 4.89 4.36
C ASN A 173 6.80 4.85 5.86
N LEU A 174 7.49 3.94 6.54
CA LEU A 174 7.24 3.63 7.94
C LEU A 174 8.22 4.38 8.84
N TYR A 175 7.72 4.86 9.96
CA TYR A 175 8.54 5.50 10.99
C TYR A 175 8.22 4.87 12.34
N ASN A 176 9.28 4.55 13.07
CA ASN A 176 9.20 4.14 14.47
C ASN A 176 8.68 5.31 15.33
N GLU A 177 8.27 5.03 16.57
CA GLU A 177 7.76 6.05 17.51
C GLU A 177 8.75 7.20 17.77
N ASN A 178 10.05 6.95 17.65
CA ASN A 178 11.11 7.95 17.80
C ASN A 178 11.38 8.77 16.51
N GLY A 179 10.59 8.55 15.44
CA GLY A 179 10.72 9.21 14.15
C GLY A 179 11.81 8.66 13.23
N THR A 180 12.52 7.58 13.61
CA THR A 180 13.47 6.94 12.69
C THR A 180 12.75 6.07 11.67
N ARG A 181 13.26 6.04 10.43
CA ARG A 181 12.72 5.20 9.36
C ARG A 181 12.73 3.71 9.75
N ALA A 182 11.78 2.99 9.17
CA ALA A 182 11.63 1.55 9.24
C ALA A 182 11.17 1.06 7.86
N GLN A 183 11.33 -0.25 7.65
CA GLN A 183 11.11 -0.89 6.35
C GLN A 183 9.88 -0.41 5.60
N ASP A 184 10.11 0.21 4.44
CA ASP A 184 9.07 0.61 3.51
C ASP A 184 8.27 -0.61 2.99
N GLN A 185 6.94 -0.46 2.89
CA GLN A 185 6.00 -1.54 2.57
C GLN A 185 5.01 -1.14 1.48
N LEU A 186 4.45 -2.09 0.75
CA LEU A 186 3.41 -1.84 -0.25
C LEU A 186 2.00 -1.75 0.34
N THR A 187 1.14 -0.93 -0.27
CA THR A 187 -0.29 -0.87 0.04
C THR A 187 -1.16 -0.54 -1.18
N LEU A 188 -2.45 -0.85 -1.10
CA LEU A 188 -3.46 -0.44 -2.07
C LEU A 188 -4.40 0.55 -1.43
N ILE A 189 -4.56 1.72 -2.04
CA ILE A 189 -5.56 2.70 -1.64
C ILE A 189 -6.78 2.65 -2.56
N PRO A 190 -7.96 3.12 -2.12
CA PRO A 190 -9.11 3.29 -3.02
C PRO A 190 -8.73 4.16 -4.22
N ALA A 191 -9.26 3.82 -5.41
CA ALA A 191 -9.11 4.67 -6.58
C ALA A 191 -9.59 6.10 -6.24
N PRO A 192 -8.92 7.17 -6.71
CA PRO A 192 -9.27 8.55 -6.37
C PRO A 192 -10.76 8.90 -6.61
N GLY A 193 -11.39 8.28 -7.62
CA GLY A 193 -12.83 8.46 -7.91
C GLY A 193 -13.79 7.77 -6.93
N ALA A 194 -13.37 6.70 -6.26
CA ALA A 194 -14.19 6.01 -5.26
C ALA A 194 -14.41 6.86 -3.99
N LEU A 195 -13.38 7.63 -3.60
CA LEU A 195 -13.46 8.57 -2.47
C LEU A 195 -14.39 9.75 -2.78
N ALA A 196 -14.37 10.25 -4.02
CA ALA A 196 -15.27 11.32 -4.46
C ALA A 196 -16.75 10.88 -4.42
N LEU A 197 -17.06 9.64 -4.81
CA LEU A 197 -18.42 9.10 -4.77
C LEU A 197 -18.92 8.88 -3.34
N LEU A 198 -18.07 8.41 -2.42
CA LEU A 198 -18.42 8.31 -1.00
C LEU A 198 -18.70 9.69 -0.37
N GLY A 199 -17.89 10.70 -0.72
CA GLY A 199 -18.11 12.08 -0.30
C GLY A 199 -19.44 12.66 -0.78
N LEU A 200 -19.80 12.42 -2.04
CA LEU A 200 -21.07 12.88 -2.62
C LEU A 200 -22.28 12.11 -2.08
N ALA A 201 -22.16 10.80 -1.84
CA ALA A 201 -23.21 10.00 -1.22
C ALA A 201 -23.52 10.46 0.21
N GLY A 202 -22.49 10.81 0.99
CA GLY A 202 -22.65 11.38 2.33
C GLY A 202 -23.39 12.73 2.32
N LEU A 203 -23.05 13.62 1.38
CA LEU A 203 -23.73 14.92 1.21
C LEU A 203 -25.17 14.77 0.72
N GLY A 204 -25.45 13.80 -0.17
CA GLY A 204 -26.79 13.50 -0.65
C GLY A 204 -27.71 12.96 0.46
N ALA A 205 -27.20 12.09 1.32
CA ALA A 205 -27.93 11.56 2.48
C ALA A 205 -28.20 12.64 3.54
N ALA A 206 -27.26 13.57 3.77
CA ALA A 206 -27.44 14.69 4.68
C ALA A 206 -28.50 15.70 4.19
N ARG A 207 -28.59 15.93 2.87
CA ARG A 207 -29.59 16.82 2.27
C ARG A 207 -31.02 16.28 2.33
N ARG A 208 -31.19 14.96 2.35
CA ARG A 208 -32.51 14.31 2.46
C ARG A 208 -33.09 14.30 3.88
N ARG A 209 -32.29 14.69 4.87
CA ARG A 209 -32.69 14.77 6.30
C ARG A 209 -32.99 16.20 6.76
N ARG A 210 -33.21 17.14 5.84
CA ARG A 210 -33.71 18.49 6.14
C ARG A 210 -35.09 18.68 5.53
#